data_AF-A0A7Z8P377-F1
#
_entry.id   AF-A0A7Z8P377-F1
#
_cell.length_a   1.000
_cell.length_b   1.000
_cell.length_c   1.000
_cell.angle_alpha   90.00
_cell.angle_beta   90.00
_cell.angle_gamma   90.00
#
_symmetry.space_group_name_H-M   'P 1'
#
loop_
_entity.id
_entity.type
_entity.pdbx_description
1 polymer ?
#
loop_
_entity_poly.entity_id
_entity_poly.type
_entity_poly.pdbx_seq_one_letter_code
_entity_poly.pdbx_strand_id
1 'polypeptide(L)' 'MTTMAYISSGSSSDDLQALKENPLIQEYASMDDEIYNLIKATNPTLLMFVDLAKKIVSGGNE' A
#
# COMPACT_ATOMS: atom_id res chain seq x y z
N MET A 1 -20.19 2.79 -16.64
CA MET A 1 -20.43 3.40 -15.31
C MET A 1 -19.06 3.71 -14.73
N THR A 2 -18.70 4.99 -14.65
CA THR A 2 -17.39 5.43 -14.18
C THR A 2 -17.51 5.69 -12.68
N THR A 3 -16.89 4.86 -11.86
CA THR A 3 -16.87 5.07 -10.40
C THR A 3 -16.01 6.30 -10.10
N MET A 4 -16.66 7.41 -9.76
CA MET A 4 -15.98 8.61 -9.26
C MET A 4 -15.41 8.31 -7.88
N ALA A 5 -14.09 8.41 -7.73
CA ALA A 5 -13.43 8.35 -6.44
C ALA A 5 -13.87 9.59 -5.62
N TYR A 6 -14.67 9.37 -4.57
CA TYR A 6 -15.02 10.41 -3.62
C TYR A 6 -13.80 10.71 -2.75
N ILE A 7 -13.29 11.94 -2.81
CA ILE A 7 -12.39 12.46 -1.78
C ILE A 7 -13.31 12.83 -0.61
N SER A 8 -13.48 11.90 0.32
CA SER A 8 -14.12 12.17 1.59
C SER A 8 -13.27 13.16 2.35
N SER A 9 -13.83 14.27 2.81
CA SER A 9 -13.19 15.18 3.77
C SER A 9 -13.19 14.56 5.18
N GLY A 10 -12.85 13.27 5.28
CA GLY A 10 -12.67 12.54 6.53
C GLY A 10 -11.40 13.03 7.22
N SER A 11 -11.31 12.78 8.53
CA SER A 11 -10.05 12.97 9.24
C SER A 11 -8.96 12.19 8.48
N SER A 12 -7.73 12.69 8.35
CA SER A 12 -6.63 11.96 7.69
C SER A 12 -6.40 10.55 8.29
N SER A 13 -6.88 10.34 9.52
CA SER A 13 -6.95 9.04 10.18
C SER A 13 -7.90 8.05 9.48
N ASP A 14 -9.02 8.51 8.94
CA ASP A 14 -10.06 7.68 8.32
C ASP A 14 -9.61 7.17 6.94
N ASP A 15 -8.94 8.02 6.16
CA ASP A 15 -8.41 7.64 4.84
C ASP A 15 -7.25 6.65 4.97
N LEU A 16 -6.36 6.84 5.95
CA LEU A 16 -5.27 5.91 6.21
C LEU A 16 -5.80 4.56 6.71
N GLN A 17 -6.84 4.58 7.54
CA GLN A 17 -7.52 3.36 7.98
C GLN A 17 -8.18 2.63 6.80
N ALA A 18 -8.86 3.37 5.91
CA ALA A 18 -9.44 2.80 4.68
C ALA A 18 -8.37 2.20 3.76
N LEU A 19 -7.18 2.82 3.66
CA LEU A 19 -6.05 2.30 2.90
C LEU A 19 -5.45 1.04 3.54
N LYS A 20 -5.37 0.96 4.87
CA LYS A 20 -4.96 -0.27 5.57
C LYS A 20 -5.91 -1.42 5.25
N GLU A 21 -7.20 -1.16 5.14
CA GLU A 21 -8.22 -2.18 4.84
C GLU A 21 -8.33 -2.50 3.34
N ASN A 22 -7.62 -1.77 2.47
CA ASN A 22 -7.69 -1.99 1.03
C ASN A 22 -7.01 -3.33 0.64
N PRO A 23 -7.71 -4.24 -0.09
CA PRO A 23 -7.18 -5.55 -0.43
C PRO A 23 -5.85 -5.51 -1.21
N LEU A 24 -5.69 -4.55 -2.12
CA LEU A 24 -4.48 -4.43 -2.93
C LEU A 24 -3.28 -4.01 -2.08
N ILE A 25 -3.50 -3.12 -1.10
CA ILE A 25 -2.46 -2.68 -0.17
C ILE A 25 -2.03 -3.86 0.72
N GLN A 26 -2.99 -4.65 1.22
CA GLN A 26 -2.71 -5.87 1.99
C GLN A 26 -1.92 -6.89 1.16
N GLU A 27 -2.29 -7.11 -0.10
CA GLU A 27 -1.61 -8.03 -1.00
C GLU A 27 -0.14 -7.62 -1.20
N TYR A 28 0.13 -6.35 -1.54
CA TYR A 28 1.49 -5.85 -1.66
C TYR A 28 2.28 -5.89 -0.35
N ALA A 29 1.63 -5.61 0.79
CA ALA A 29 2.28 -5.67 2.10
C ALA A 29 2.66 -7.10 2.50
N SER A 30 1.84 -8.09 2.13
CA SER A 30 2.03 -9.52 2.43
C SER A 30 2.88 -10.29 1.42
N MET A 31 3.47 -9.58 0.45
CA MET A 31 4.24 -10.19 -0.63
C MET A 31 5.42 -11.04 -0.14
N ASP A 32 5.58 -12.21 -0.73
CA ASP A 32 6.67 -13.15 -0.45
C ASP A 32 8.06 -12.53 -0.67
N ASP A 33 9.02 -12.93 0.16
CA ASP A 33 10.39 -12.42 0.14
C ASP A 33 11.11 -12.68 -1.20
N GLU A 34 10.81 -13.79 -1.87
CA GLU A 34 11.38 -14.10 -3.19
C GLU A 34 10.96 -13.07 -4.23
N ILE A 35 9.67 -12.75 -4.29
CA ILE A 35 9.11 -11.77 -5.24
C ILE A 35 9.60 -10.37 -4.87
N TYR A 36 9.63 -10.03 -3.58
CA TYR A 36 10.16 -8.76 -3.11
C TYR A 36 11.62 -8.56 -3.54
N ASN A 37 12.47 -9.59 -3.41
CA ASN A 37 13.87 -9.54 -3.83
C ASN A 37 14.02 -9.41 -5.34
N LEU A 38 13.17 -10.09 -6.12
CA LEU A 38 13.14 -9.94 -7.57
C LEU A 38 12.76 -8.52 -7.99
N ILE A 39 11.73 -7.93 -7.38
CA ILE A 39 11.30 -6.55 -7.64
C ILE A 39 12.41 -5.57 -7.29
N LYS A 40 13.05 -5.75 -6.13
CA LYS A 40 14.18 -4.93 -5.68
C LYS A 40 15.32 -4.90 -6.70
N ALA A 41 15.57 -6.01 -7.39
CA ALA A 41 16.62 -6.11 -8.40
C ALA A 41 16.22 -5.55 -9.78
N THR A 42 14.91 -5.46 -10.08
CA THR A 42 14.43 -5.26 -11.46
C THR A 42 13.67 -3.95 -11.68
N ASN A 43 12.91 -3.47 -10.68
CA ASN A 43 12.03 -2.31 -10.84
C ASN A 43 11.98 -1.46 -9.56
N PRO A 44 12.75 -0.37 -9.48
CA PRO A 44 12.80 0.49 -8.29
C PRO A 44 11.48 1.23 -8.04
N THR A 45 10.68 1.51 -9.07
CA THR A 45 9.37 2.16 -8.90
C THR A 45 8.37 1.21 -8.26
N LEU A 46 8.33 -0.05 -8.69
CA LEU A 46 7.47 -1.06 -8.09
C LEU A 46 7.89 -1.35 -6.64
N LEU A 47 9.20 -1.39 -6.36
CA LEU A 47 9.71 -1.50 -4.99
C LEU A 47 9.17 -0.39 -4.09
N MET A 48 9.20 0.86 -4.56
CA MET A 48 8.68 2.01 -3.81
C MET A 48 7.20 1.84 -3.41
N PHE A 49 6.37 1.29 -4.29
CA PHE A 49 4.96 1.04 -3.99
C PHE A 49 4.76 -0.12 -2.99
N VAL A 50 5.55 -1.19 -3.10
CA VAL A 50 5.52 -2.30 -2.14
C VAL A 50 5.94 -1.82 -0.75
N ASP A 51 7.02 -1.04 -0.66
CA ASP A 51 7.49 -0.47 0.61
C ASP A 51 6.46 0.48 1.23
N LEU A 52 5.79 1.29 0.40
CA LEU A 52 4.71 2.15 0.85
C LEU A 52 3.54 1.33 1.41
N ALA A 53 3.14 0.26 0.74
CA ALA A 53 2.08 -0.64 1.22
C ALA A 53 2.45 -1.27 2.57
N LYS A 54 3.69 -1.77 2.71
CA LYS A 54 4.20 -2.30 3.99
C LYS A 54 4.13 -1.27 5.11
N LYS A 55 4.53 -0.02 4.85
CA LYS A 55 4.48 1.08 5.84
C LYS A 55 3.04 1.42 6.26
N ILE A 56 2.11 1.45 5.31
CA ILE A 56 0.68 1.70 5.58
C ILE A 56 0.15 0.64 6.54
N VAL A 57 0.39 -0.65 6.26
CA VAL A 57 -0.15 -1.77 7.07
C VAL A 57 0.53 -1.89 8.44
N SER A 58 1.86 -1.78 8.49
CA SER A 58 2.63 -1.90 9.75
C SER A 58 2.48 -0.70 10.70
N GLY A 59 1.78 0.36 10.28
CA GLY A 59 1.45 1.49 11.14
C GLY A 59 2.58 2.49 11.36
N GLY A 60 3.64 2.45 10.54
CA GLY A 60 4.73 3.43 10.59
C GLY A 60 5.41 3.52 11.96
N ASN A 61 5.86 2.38 12.50
CA ASN A 61 6.80 2.40 13.63
C ASN A 61 8.24 2.40 13.07
N GLU A 62 8.82 3.60 12.98
CA GLU A 62 10.26 3.80 13.14
C GLU A 62 10.58 3.98 14.63
#